data_AF-A0A926BNT4-F1
#
_entry.id   AF-A0A926BNT4-F1
#
_cell.length_a   1.000
_cell.length_b   1.000
_cell.length_c   1.000
_cell.angle_alpha   90.00
_cell.angle_beta   90.00
_cell.angle_gamma   90.00
#
_symmetry.space_group_name_H-M   'P 1'
#
loop_
_entity.id
_entity.type
_entity.pdbx_description
1 polymer ?
#
loop_
_entity_poly.entity_id
_entity_poly.type
_entity_poly.pdbx_seq_one_letter_code
_entity_poly.pdbx_strand_id
1 'polypeptide(L)' 'MNKPVRVCCGARCGAEPNHKAIYAAIETAANRAGFDVVPTMCRALCTGGVTVILPNGVARKVSDTQTANSVLNASAFP' A
#
# COMPACT_ATOMS: atom_id res chain seq x y z
N MET A 1 -19.66 -3.30 0.73
CA MET A 1 -18.59 -3.60 -0.25
C MET A 1 -17.27 -3.17 0.37
N ASN A 2 -16.36 -4.11 0.66
CA ASN A 2 -15.02 -3.76 1.09
C ASN A 2 -14.30 -3.02 -0.05
N LYS A 3 -13.83 -1.80 0.20
CA LYS A 3 -13.03 -1.06 -0.77
C LYS A 3 -11.63 -1.70 -0.85
N PRO A 4 -11.05 -1.91 -2.04
CA PRO A 4 -9.75 -2.55 -2.17
C PRO A 4 -8.63 -1.61 -1.71
N VAL A 5 -7.52 -2.19 -1.25
CA VAL A 5 -6.26 -1.49 -1.04
C VAL A 5 -5.62 -1.28 -2.40
N ARG A 6 -5.21 -0.05 -2.72
CA ARG A 6 -4.61 0.27 -4.02
C ARG A 6 -3.13 0.58 -3.85
N VAL A 7 -2.24 -0.18 -4.47
CA VAL A 7 -0.79 0.01 -4.33
C VAL A 7 -0.21 0.58 -5.61
N CYS A 8 0.59 1.64 -5.50
CA CYS A 8 1.17 2.26 -6.68
C CYS A 8 2.23 1.37 -7.34
N CYS A 9 2.02 1.05 -8.62
CA CYS A 9 2.95 0.29 -9.46
C CYS A 9 3.60 1.14 -10.58
N GLY A 10 3.42 2.47 -10.55
CA GLY A 10 4.02 3.36 -11.55
C GLY A 10 5.56 3.35 -11.51
N ALA A 11 6.20 3.68 -12.63
CA ALA A 11 7.66 3.55 -12.84
C ALA A 11 8.54 4.11 -11.70
N ARG A 12 8.13 5.21 -11.06
CA ARG A 12 8.87 5.80 -9.93
C ARG A 12 8.74 5.01 -8.62
N CYS A 13 7.54 4.49 -8.31
CA CYS A 13 7.40 3.58 -7.18
C CYS A 13 8.05 2.23 -7.48
N GLY A 14 7.95 1.73 -8.72
CA GLY A 14 8.63 0.51 -9.15
C GLY A 14 10.16 0.60 -9.15
N ALA A 15 10.72 1.82 -9.21
CA ALA A 15 12.15 2.07 -9.10
C ALA A 15 12.65 2.11 -7.64
N GLU A 16 11.75 2.08 -6.64
CA GLU A 16 12.17 1.99 -5.24
C GLU A 16 12.77 0.60 -4.97
N PRO A 17 13.95 0.50 -4.32
CA PRO A 17 14.65 -0.77 -4.13
C PRO A 17 13.83 -1.78 -3.32
N ASN A 18 12.93 -1.31 -2.46
CA ASN A 18 12.08 -2.13 -1.61
C ASN A 18 10.66 -2.31 -2.15
N HIS A 19 10.35 -1.87 -3.38
CA HIS A 19 8.98 -1.86 -3.92
C HIS A 19 8.30 -3.24 -3.83
N LYS A 20 8.98 -4.28 -4.32
CA LYS A 20 8.46 -5.66 -4.31
C LYS A 20 8.22 -6.17 -2.89
N ALA A 21 9.15 -5.94 -1.98
CA ALA A 21 9.04 -6.36 -0.59
C ALA A 21 7.87 -5.65 0.12
N ILE A 22 7.72 -4.34 -0.12
CA ILE A 22 6.61 -3.54 0.40
C ILE A 22 5.29 -4.02 -0.17
N TYR A 23 5.21 -4.28 -1.49
CA TYR A 23 4.01 -4.79 -2.14
C TYR A 23 3.58 -6.12 -1.53
N ALA A 24 4.50 -7.08 -1.39
CA ALA A 24 4.21 -8.39 -0.79
C ALA A 24 3.75 -8.28 0.68
N ALA A 25 4.35 -7.37 1.46
CA ALA A 25 3.95 -7.11 2.84
C ALA A 25 2.52 -6.53 2.92
N ILE A 26 2.17 -5.59 2.04
CA ILE A 26 0.81 -5.04 1.94
C ILE A 26 -0.18 -6.11 1.51
N GLU A 27 0.16 -6.92 0.52
CA GLU A 27 -0.67 -8.02 0.05
C GLU A 27 -0.96 -9.03 1.17
N THR A 28 0.06 -9.40 1.94
CA THR A 28 -0.11 -10.28 3.10
C THR A 28 -1.01 -9.65 4.15
N ALA A 29 -0.78 -8.39 4.50
CA ALA A 29 -1.57 -7.69 5.51
C ALA A 29 -3.02 -7.44 5.05
N ALA A 30 -3.24 -7.15 3.77
CA ALA A 30 -4.56 -6.91 3.20
C ALA A 30 -5.37 -8.20 3.15
N ASN A 31 -4.75 -9.31 2.71
CA ASN A 31 -5.37 -10.64 2.74
C ASN A 31 -5.77 -11.05 4.16
N ARG A 32 -4.91 -10.82 5.16
CA ARG A 32 -5.25 -11.07 6.57
C ARG A 32 -6.45 -10.27 7.06
N ALA A 33 -6.62 -9.05 6.54
CA ALA A 33 -7.73 -8.16 6.88
C ALA A 33 -8.96 -8.33 5.96
N GLY A 34 -8.94 -9.26 5.00
CA GLY A 34 -10.05 -9.50 4.07
C GLY A 34 -10.24 -8.40 3.02
N PHE A 35 -9.15 -7.75 2.60
CA PHE A 35 -9.15 -6.76 1.52
C PHE A 35 -8.37 -7.27 0.31
N ASP A 36 -8.93 -7.03 -0.88
CA ASP A 36 -8.20 -7.19 -2.14
C ASP A 36 -7.17 -6.08 -2.32
N VAL A 37 -6.01 -6.44 -2.88
CA VAL A 37 -5.00 -5.49 -3.33
C VAL A 37 -5.09 -5.32 -4.83
N VAL A 38 -5.23 -4.08 -5.29
CA VAL A 38 -5.23 -3.74 -6.71
C VAL A 38 -4.06 -2.81 -7.05
N PRO A 39 -3.40 -3.00 -8.19
CA PRO A 39 -2.41 -2.06 -8.67
C PRO A 39 -3.07 -0.72 -9.04
N THR A 40 -2.37 0.39 -8.81
CA THR A 40 -2.82 1.72 -9.24
C THR A 40 -1.65 2.57 -9.73
N MET A 41 -1.97 3.64 -10.45
CA MET A 41 -0.99 4.62 -10.92
C MET A 41 -0.96 5.80 -9.97
N CYS A 42 0.24 6.25 -9.61
CA CYS A 42 0.42 7.35 -8.68
C CYS A 42 -0.09 8.67 -9.24
N ARG A 43 -0.91 9.38 -8.44
CA ARG A 43 -1.37 10.76 -8.70
C ARG A 43 -0.51 11.78 -7.93
N ALA A 44 0.82 11.78 -8.15
CA ALA A 44 1.82 12.72 -7.60
C ALA A 44 2.50 12.40 -6.24
N LEU A 45 2.36 11.19 -5.68
CA LEU A 45 2.97 10.80 -4.38
C LEU A 45 4.23 9.91 -4.50
N CYS A 46 4.92 9.89 -5.64
CA CYS A 46 5.94 8.88 -5.98
C CYS A 46 7.33 9.00 -5.32
N THR A 47 7.53 9.87 -4.33
CA THR A 47 8.88 10.17 -3.80
C THR A 47 9.07 9.61 -2.39
N GLY A 48 10.18 8.92 -2.11
CA GLY A 48 10.50 8.45 -0.75
C GLY A 48 9.49 7.44 -0.20
N GLY A 49 9.12 6.45 -1.02
CA GLY A 49 8.18 5.39 -0.64
C GLY A 49 7.26 4.92 -1.76
N VAL A 50 6.67 3.75 -1.54
CA VAL A 50 5.53 3.23 -2.29
C VAL A 50 4.25 3.89 -1.76
N THR A 51 3.44 4.44 -2.66
CA THR A 51 2.13 5.00 -2.28
C THR A 51 1.10 3.88 -2.17
N VAL A 52 0.35 3.89 -1.06
CA VAL A 52 -0.70 2.92 -0.74
C VAL A 52 -1.97 3.67 -0.42
N ILE A 53 -3.05 3.36 -1.10
CA ILE A 53 -4.38 3.91 -0.83
C ILE A 53 -5.16 2.85 -0.07
N LEU A 54 -5.52 3.19 1.15
CA LEU A 54 -6.25 2.32 2.06
C LEU A 54 -7.74 2.23 1.68
N PRO A 55 -8.48 1.24 2.21
CA PRO A 55 -9.91 1.07 1.94
C PRO A 55 -10.74 2.30 2.32
N ASN A 56 -10.32 3.04 3.35
CA ASN A 56 -10.95 4.29 3.78
C ASN A 56 -10.66 5.49 2.84
N GLY A 57 -9.85 5.31 1.80
CA GLY A 57 -9.47 6.34 0.84
C GLY A 57 -8.22 7.14 1.24
N VAL A 58 -7.59 6.85 2.38
CA VAL A 58 -6.39 7.54 2.85
C VAL A 58 -5.18 7.04 2.07
N ALA A 59 -4.43 7.97 1.46
CA ALA A 59 -3.13 7.67 0.87
C ALA A 59 -2.02 7.74 1.92
N ARG A 60 -1.18 6.71 1.98
CA ARG A 60 -0.04 6.60 2.89
C ARG A 60 1.21 6.29 2.09
N LYS A 61 2.33 6.86 2.51
CA LYS A 61 3.65 6.46 2.02
C LYS A 61 4.20 5.34 2.88
N VAL A 62 4.73 4.33 2.21
CA VAL A 62 5.34 3.17 2.82
C VAL A 62 6.75 3.03 2.26
N SER A 63 7.75 3.24 3.10
CA SER A 63 9.17 3.18 2.77
C SER A 63 9.80 1.81 3.05
N ASP A 64 9.11 0.97 3.82
CA ASP A 64 9.63 -0.28 4.39
C ASP A 64 8.48 -1.25 4.74
N THR A 65 8.84 -2.52 4.93
CA THR A 65 7.89 -3.61 5.22
C THR A 65 7.25 -3.53 6.60
N GLN A 66 7.91 -2.86 7.56
CA GLN A 66 7.33 -2.66 8.89
C GLN A 66 6.16 -1.68 8.81
N THR A 67 6.36 -0.54 8.15
CA THR A 67 5.31 0.45 7.86
C THR A 67 4.19 -0.16 7.02
N ALA A 68 4.52 -1.05 6.07
CA ALA A 68 3.54 -1.78 5.25
C ALA A 68 2.58 -2.64 6.09
N ASN A 69 3.10 -3.35 7.09
CA ASN A 69 2.26 -4.13 8.00
C ASN A 69 1.44 -3.22 8.94
N SER A 70 2.05 -2.15 9.43
CA SER A 70 1.40 -1.21 10.34
C SER A 70 0.30 -0.38 9.66
N VAL A 71 0.40 -0.07 8.36
CA VAL A 71 -0.54 0.84 7.70
C VAL A 71 -1.95 0.25 7.58
N LEU A 72 -2.07 -1.06 7.40
CA LEU A 72 -3.35 -1.77 7.37
C LEU A 72 -3.84 -2.09 8.78
N ASN A 73 -2.94 -2.28 9.74
CA ASN A 73 -3.28 -2.47 11.15
C ASN A 73 -3.74 -1.16 11.83
N ALA A 74 -3.17 -0.01 11.45
CA ALA A 74 -3.65 1.32 11.85
C ALA A 74 -4.93 1.74 11.11
N SER A 75 -5.27 1.03 10.03
CA SER A 75 -6.56 1.11 9.37
C SER A 75 -7.57 0.10 9.93
N ALA A 76 -7.21 -0.63 11.00
CA ALA A 76 -8.15 -1.37 11.83
C ALA A 76 -9.06 -0.34 12.52
N PHE A 77 -10.05 0.09 11.73
CA PHE A 77 -11.40 0.49 12.06
C PHE A 77 -11.65 0.93 13.52
N PRO A 78 -12.05 2.19 13.78
CA PRO A 78 -13.05 2.40 14.83
C PRO A 78 -14.34 1.65 14.49
#